data_AF-A0A3D9AZT6-F1
#
_entry.id   AF-A0A3D9AZT6-F1
#
_cell.length_a   1.000
_cell.length_b   1.000
_cell.length_c   1.000
_cell.angle_alpha   90.00
_cell.angle_beta   90.00
_cell.angle_gamma   90.00
#
_symmetry.space_group_name_H-M   'P 1'
#
loop_
_entity.id
_entity.type
_entity.pdbx_description
1 polymer ?
#
loop_
_entity_poly.entity_id
_entity_poly.type
_entity_poly.pdbx_seq_one_letter_code
_entity_poly.pdbx_strand_id
1 'polypeptide(L)'
;QSGPIEKLTEIVLIGVVKTAELFDDKTKTPTSIGKAATETKEDGKCPRCEVLAKEEVDKIFTNASETDKIKLIEAFNEANQKFEINTCLRKAHFFAQVLAEVGPNLKLSEPESFNYSVRRLKNGDYVKGINWVKGNLNPTEGGYFSSGKPKDWKKSPFSYFKNNPREAESVGRKDLNSYNDKGIQKANSEAIANIVYADKNREPKYRLGNIQEGDGWKFMGKGVIQVTGRSNYTEVNKRLIKKGYNFDIVNNPNILLRHKESVISSMAFWYWKDLQLKSGGKEIVDSITKIVNEATSTYELRRSNFDKTYSAFQVDKCDPIKNEESESNGEWRMPIDNPMLCMYSQGG
;
A
#
# COMPACT_ATOMS: atom_id res chain seq x y z
N GLN A 1 61.75 29.10 20.60
CA GLN A 1 60.58 29.77 19.99
C GLN A 1 60.64 29.53 18.50
N SER A 2 59.48 29.27 17.88
CA SER A 2 59.20 29.07 16.45
C SER A 2 59.90 27.88 15.75
N GLY A 3 59.07 27.01 15.13
CA GLY A 3 59.48 25.80 14.37
C GLY A 3 60.28 26.10 13.09
N PRO A 4 60.59 25.11 12.23
CA PRO A 4 59.65 24.07 11.74
C PRO A 4 60.21 22.64 11.75
N ILE A 5 59.34 21.63 11.61
CA ILE A 5 59.77 20.23 11.36
C ILE A 5 59.03 19.72 10.11
N GLU A 6 59.76 19.67 9.01
CA GLU A 6 59.50 18.82 7.84
C GLU A 6 60.52 17.67 7.82
N LYS A 7 60.05 16.43 7.63
CA LYS A 7 60.67 15.23 7.00
C LYS A 7 59.80 14.02 7.37
N LEU A 8 59.03 13.42 6.45
CA LEU A 8 59.38 12.46 5.38
C LEU A 8 59.88 11.08 5.87
N THR A 9 59.21 10.03 5.35
CA THR A 9 59.56 8.59 5.07
C THR A 9 58.43 7.67 5.58
N GLU A 10 57.84 6.69 4.87
CA GLU A 10 58.20 5.78 3.76
C GLU A 10 56.94 5.50 2.89
N ILE A 11 56.96 5.47 1.55
CA ILE A 11 57.44 4.43 0.60
C ILE A 11 56.83 3.04 0.81
N VAL A 12 55.91 2.62 -0.08
CA VAL A 12 56.07 1.45 -0.97
C VAL A 12 55.20 1.66 -2.23
N LEU A 13 55.88 1.72 -3.39
CA LEU A 13 55.33 1.61 -4.75
C LEU A 13 55.19 0.14 -5.14
N ILE A 14 54.07 -0.22 -5.78
CA ILE A 14 53.97 -1.11 -6.96
C ILE A 14 52.67 -0.66 -7.66
N GLY A 15 52.55 -0.31 -8.93
CA GLY A 15 53.37 -0.46 -10.13
C GLY A 15 52.34 -0.43 -11.29
N VAL A 16 52.36 0.65 -12.06
CA VAL A 16 51.40 0.98 -13.14
C VAL A 16 51.78 0.23 -14.42
N VAL A 17 50.79 -0.24 -15.19
CA VAL A 17 50.88 -0.24 -16.66
C VAL A 17 49.56 0.27 -17.24
N LYS A 18 49.67 1.34 -18.02
CA LYS A 18 48.62 1.98 -18.80
C LYS A 18 49.04 1.81 -20.26
N THR A 19 48.21 1.19 -21.08
CA THR A 19 48.28 1.31 -22.54
C THR A 19 46.86 1.47 -23.06
N ALA A 20 46.61 2.64 -23.63
CA ALA A 20 45.48 2.87 -24.51
C ALA A 20 45.96 2.60 -25.94
N GLU A 21 45.20 1.83 -26.71
CA GLU A 21 44.80 2.17 -28.09
C GLU A 21 43.92 1.07 -28.70
N LEU A 22 42.85 1.53 -29.36
CA LEU A 22 42.12 0.95 -30.49
C LEU A 22 41.47 -0.42 -30.29
N PHE A 23 40.12 -0.47 -30.29
CA PHE A 23 39.33 -1.35 -31.18
C PHE A 23 37.86 -0.88 -31.20
N ASP A 24 37.43 -0.52 -32.41
CA ASP A 24 36.04 -0.37 -32.84
C ASP A 24 35.43 -1.78 -32.94
N ASP A 25 34.37 -2.08 -32.19
CA ASP A 25 33.35 -3.00 -32.70
C ASP A 25 31.98 -2.81 -32.02
N LYS A 26 30.98 -2.88 -32.88
CA LYS A 26 29.56 -2.72 -32.64
C LYS A 26 29.04 -3.90 -31.83
N THR A 27 28.29 -3.67 -30.76
CA THR A 27 27.14 -4.56 -30.41
C THR A 27 26.11 -3.86 -29.53
N LYS A 28 25.02 -3.50 -30.20
CA LYS A 28 23.64 -3.25 -29.78
C LYS A 28 23.27 -3.63 -28.33
N THR A 29 22.99 -2.62 -27.51
CA THR A 29 22.04 -2.69 -26.40
C THR A 29 20.61 -2.88 -26.94
N PRO A 30 19.79 -3.81 -26.42
CA PRO A 30 18.37 -3.81 -26.72
C PRO A 30 17.66 -2.81 -25.81
N THR A 31 17.64 -1.54 -26.21
CA THR A 31 16.64 -0.58 -25.76
C THR A 31 15.33 -0.95 -26.45
N SER A 32 14.41 -1.59 -25.74
CA SER A 32 13.01 -1.71 -26.17
C SER A 32 12.11 -1.00 -25.16
N ILE A 33 12.14 0.34 -25.23
CA ILE A 33 11.01 1.15 -24.80
C ILE A 33 9.93 0.90 -25.86
N GLY A 34 8.93 0.09 -25.52
CA GLY A 34 7.87 -0.31 -26.44
C GLY A 34 7.18 0.90 -27.05
N LYS A 35 7.36 1.08 -28.36
CA LYS A 35 6.49 1.92 -29.19
C LYS A 35 5.10 1.28 -29.23
N ALA A 36 4.07 2.12 -29.32
CA ALA A 36 2.68 1.71 -29.53
C ALA A 36 2.58 0.57 -30.54
N ALA A 37 2.14 -0.59 -30.07
CA ALA A 37 1.88 -1.74 -30.91
C ALA A 37 0.71 -1.40 -31.85
N THR A 38 1.01 -1.36 -33.14
CA THR A 38 0.02 -1.55 -34.21
C THR A 38 -0.80 -2.80 -33.92
N GLU A 39 -2.12 -2.65 -34.03
CA GLU A 39 -3.09 -3.72 -33.81
C GLU A 39 -2.93 -4.83 -34.86
N THR A 40 -2.06 -5.80 -34.59
CA THR A 40 -2.03 -7.07 -35.33
C THR A 40 -2.32 -8.20 -34.36
N LYS A 41 -3.42 -8.91 -34.66
CA LYS A 41 -3.92 -10.09 -33.97
C LYS A 41 -2.96 -11.25 -34.24
N GLU A 42 -2.15 -11.61 -33.27
CA GLU A 42 -1.65 -12.98 -33.15
C GLU A 42 -2.40 -13.63 -31.97
N ASP A 43 -3.06 -14.75 -32.25
CA ASP A 43 -3.68 -15.70 -31.32
C ASP A 43 -4.99 -15.33 -30.59
N GLY A 44 -5.70 -14.28 -31.00
CA GLY A 44 -7.04 -13.99 -30.45
C GLY A 44 -7.05 -13.59 -28.96
N LYS A 45 -5.87 -13.45 -28.34
CA LYS A 45 -5.68 -12.91 -26.99
C LYS A 45 -5.51 -11.40 -27.05
N CYS A 46 -6.16 -10.70 -26.14
CA CYS A 46 -6.04 -9.24 -26.07
C CYS A 46 -4.61 -8.84 -25.68
N PRO A 47 -3.88 -8.05 -26.51
CA PRO A 47 -2.48 -7.69 -26.26
C PRO A 47 -2.29 -6.80 -25.02
N ARG A 48 -3.38 -6.23 -24.49
CA ARG A 48 -3.39 -5.37 -23.30
C ARG A 48 -3.59 -6.15 -22.00
N CYS A 49 -4.01 -7.41 -22.06
CA CYS A 49 -4.37 -8.18 -20.87
C CYS A 49 -3.15 -8.53 -20.00
N GLU A 50 -2.04 -8.87 -20.65
CA GLU A 50 -0.89 -9.49 -19.98
C GLU A 50 0.21 -8.51 -19.59
N VAL A 51 0.15 -7.27 -20.09
CA VAL A 51 1.15 -6.24 -19.86
C VAL A 51 0.46 -4.95 -19.42
N LEU A 52 1.05 -4.28 -18.44
CA LEU A 52 0.75 -2.91 -18.05
C LEU A 52 1.63 -1.97 -18.87
N ALA A 53 1.00 -1.20 -19.74
CA ALA A 53 1.70 -0.26 -20.62
C ALA A 53 1.84 1.11 -19.96
N LYS A 54 2.87 1.87 -20.37
CA LYS A 54 3.15 3.20 -19.81
C LYS A 54 1.99 4.16 -20.02
N GLU A 55 1.37 4.12 -21.19
CA GLU A 55 0.26 4.98 -21.57
C GLU A 55 -0.98 4.73 -20.71
N GLU A 56 -1.18 3.50 -20.23
CA GLU A 56 -2.24 3.15 -19.30
C GLU A 56 -1.96 3.75 -17.91
N VAL A 57 -0.72 3.64 -17.43
CA VAL A 57 -0.28 4.19 -16.15
C VAL A 57 -0.33 5.72 -16.13
N ASP A 58 0.04 6.38 -17.23
CA ASP A 58 -0.02 7.84 -17.37
C ASP A 58 -1.45 8.38 -17.27
N LYS A 59 -2.45 7.63 -17.74
CA LYS A 59 -3.87 7.98 -17.60
C LYS A 59 -4.37 7.83 -16.15
N ILE A 60 -3.85 6.84 -15.42
CA ILE A 60 -4.32 6.50 -14.07
C ILE A 60 -3.64 7.39 -13.02
N PHE A 61 -2.31 7.48 -13.07
CA PHE A 61 -1.44 8.18 -12.10
C PHE A 61 -0.88 9.47 -12.69
N THR A 62 -1.78 10.42 -12.95
CA THR A 62 -1.48 11.68 -13.68
C THR A 62 -0.45 12.57 -13.00
N ASN A 63 -0.24 12.39 -11.69
CA ASN A 63 0.59 13.26 -10.86
C ASN A 63 1.78 12.52 -10.22
N ALA A 64 1.97 11.23 -10.55
CA ALA A 64 3.09 10.44 -10.07
C ALA A 64 4.38 10.81 -10.82
N SER A 65 5.53 10.64 -10.16
CA SER A 65 6.83 10.82 -10.83
C SER A 65 7.06 9.73 -11.88
N GLU A 66 7.79 10.03 -12.96
CA GLU A 66 8.12 9.04 -13.98
C GLU A 66 8.88 7.84 -13.38
N THR A 67 9.76 8.09 -12.41
CA THR A 67 10.48 7.04 -11.68
C THR A 67 9.54 6.07 -10.97
N ASP A 68 8.50 6.58 -10.30
CA ASP A 68 7.56 5.72 -9.54
C ASP A 68 6.66 4.93 -10.48
N LYS A 69 6.26 5.53 -11.61
CA LYS A 69 5.51 4.84 -12.67
C LYS A 69 6.32 3.69 -13.26
N ILE A 70 7.59 3.91 -13.59
CA ILE A 70 8.48 2.87 -14.13
C ILE A 70 8.59 1.71 -13.15
N LYS A 71 8.87 2.00 -11.87
CA LYS A 71 8.96 0.95 -10.82
C LYS A 71 7.65 0.18 -10.67
N LEU A 72 6.50 0.84 -10.77
CA LEU A 72 5.20 0.18 -10.74
C LEU A 72 5.01 -0.75 -11.94
N ILE A 73 5.34 -0.28 -13.15
CA ILE A 73 5.21 -1.04 -14.39
C ILE A 73 6.09 -2.30 -14.35
N GLU A 74 7.37 -2.14 -14.00
CA GLU A 74 8.32 -3.24 -13.88
C GLU A 74 7.85 -4.27 -12.85
N ALA A 75 7.48 -3.84 -11.64
CA ALA A 75 7.03 -4.74 -10.59
C ALA A 75 5.71 -5.43 -10.91
N PHE A 76 4.77 -4.73 -11.57
CA PHE A 76 3.51 -5.31 -11.99
C PHE A 76 3.73 -6.37 -13.07
N ASN A 77 4.44 -6.04 -14.14
CA ASN A 77 4.68 -6.95 -15.27
C ASN A 77 5.54 -8.17 -14.90
N GLU A 78 6.39 -8.05 -13.87
CA GLU A 78 7.16 -9.18 -13.36
C GLU A 78 6.27 -10.27 -12.71
N ALA A 79 5.14 -9.89 -12.13
CA ALA A 79 4.41 -10.74 -11.19
C ALA A 79 2.92 -10.93 -11.51
N ASN A 80 2.33 -10.11 -12.39
CA ASN A 80 0.91 -10.16 -12.73
C ASN A 80 0.45 -11.52 -13.26
N GLN A 81 1.26 -12.20 -14.07
CA GLN A 81 0.97 -13.55 -14.56
C GLN A 81 0.94 -14.56 -13.41
N LYS A 82 1.91 -14.48 -12.49
CA LYS A 82 2.00 -15.37 -11.33
C LYS A 82 0.83 -15.23 -10.37
N PHE A 83 0.28 -14.02 -10.25
CA PHE A 83 -0.87 -13.70 -9.41
C PHE A 83 -2.19 -13.56 -10.18
N GLU A 84 -2.18 -13.96 -11.46
CA GLU A 84 -3.37 -14.04 -12.33
C GLU A 84 -4.13 -12.71 -12.49
N ILE A 85 -3.44 -11.57 -12.38
CA ILE A 85 -3.99 -10.24 -12.74
C ILE A 85 -3.64 -9.95 -14.20
N ASN A 86 -4.12 -10.82 -15.08
CA ASN A 86 -3.71 -10.95 -16.48
C ASN A 86 -4.86 -10.75 -17.46
N THR A 87 -5.90 -10.01 -17.07
CA THR A 87 -6.94 -9.53 -17.98
C THR A 87 -7.17 -8.04 -17.78
N CYS A 88 -7.63 -7.32 -18.81
CA CYS A 88 -7.93 -5.89 -18.68
C CYS A 88 -8.92 -5.60 -17.55
N LEU A 89 -9.93 -6.47 -17.37
CA LEU A 89 -10.93 -6.34 -16.30
C LEU A 89 -10.31 -6.54 -14.91
N ARG A 90 -9.44 -7.54 -14.74
CA ARG A 90 -8.72 -7.77 -13.47
C ARG A 90 -7.76 -6.62 -13.15
N LYS A 91 -7.06 -6.09 -14.16
CA LYS A 91 -6.25 -4.86 -14.02
C LYS A 91 -7.14 -3.70 -13.54
N ALA A 92 -8.30 -3.50 -14.15
CA ALA A 92 -9.22 -2.41 -13.80
C ALA A 92 -9.62 -2.48 -12.32
N HIS A 93 -10.10 -3.63 -11.84
CA HIS A 93 -10.45 -3.80 -10.43
C HIS A 93 -9.27 -3.59 -9.49
N PHE A 94 -8.10 -4.17 -9.79
CA PHE A 94 -6.91 -4.03 -8.96
C PHE A 94 -6.48 -2.56 -8.85
N PHE A 95 -6.33 -1.86 -9.97
CA PHE A 95 -5.89 -0.48 -9.99
C PHE A 95 -6.93 0.50 -9.48
N ALA A 96 -8.22 0.19 -9.55
CA ALA A 96 -9.27 1.00 -8.93
C ALA A 96 -9.12 1.09 -7.41
N GLN A 97 -8.79 -0.06 -6.79
CA GLN A 97 -8.54 -0.16 -5.36
C GLN A 97 -7.22 0.51 -4.99
N VAL A 98 -6.14 0.25 -5.73
CA VAL A 98 -4.84 0.92 -5.53
C VAL A 98 -4.99 2.44 -5.61
N LEU A 99 -5.68 2.96 -6.63
CA LEU A 99 -5.86 4.40 -6.83
C LEU A 99 -6.64 5.05 -5.67
N ALA A 100 -7.54 4.32 -5.01
CA ALA A 100 -8.26 4.83 -3.85
C ALA A 100 -7.36 4.93 -2.59
N GLU A 101 -6.32 4.09 -2.50
CA GLU A 101 -5.38 4.11 -1.36
C GLU A 101 -4.26 5.14 -1.54
N VAL A 102 -3.59 5.15 -2.71
CA VAL A 102 -2.39 5.98 -2.92
C VAL A 102 -2.65 7.26 -3.72
N GLY A 103 -3.86 7.41 -4.26
CA GLY A 103 -4.24 8.55 -5.10
C GLY A 103 -3.47 8.62 -6.43
N PRO A 104 -3.70 9.69 -7.22
CA PRO A 104 -3.08 9.85 -8.54
C PRO A 104 -1.57 10.12 -8.50
N ASN A 105 -1.02 10.35 -7.31
CA ASN A 105 0.41 10.60 -7.10
C ASN A 105 1.22 9.31 -6.93
N LEU A 106 0.56 8.13 -6.83
CA LEU A 106 1.22 6.85 -6.51
C LEU A 106 2.10 6.93 -5.25
N LYS A 107 1.73 7.82 -4.31
CA LYS A 107 2.54 8.02 -3.12
C LYS A 107 2.38 6.80 -2.24
N LEU A 108 3.45 6.01 -2.11
CA LEU A 108 3.52 4.99 -1.07
C LEU A 108 3.31 5.71 0.25
N SER A 109 2.15 5.47 0.87
CA SER A 109 1.86 6.08 2.15
C SER A 109 2.90 5.56 3.13
N GLU A 110 3.66 6.48 3.74
CA GLU A 110 4.38 6.15 4.95
C GLU A 110 3.37 5.61 5.98
N PRO A 111 3.79 4.71 6.87
CA PRO A 111 2.90 4.19 7.90
C PRO A 111 2.23 5.36 8.62
N GLU A 112 0.95 5.22 8.96
CA GLU A 112 0.19 6.28 9.63
C GLU A 112 1.02 6.85 10.79
N SER A 113 1.20 8.18 10.83
CA SER A 113 2.09 8.80 11.83
C SER A 113 1.59 8.66 13.28
N PHE A 114 0.33 8.25 13.48
CA PHE A 114 -0.36 8.15 14.77
C PHE A 114 -0.23 9.40 15.67
N ASN A 115 0.06 10.56 15.09
CA ASN A 115 0.28 11.82 15.81
C ASN A 115 -1.05 12.52 16.14
N TYR A 116 -1.79 11.96 17.11
CA TYR A 116 -3.09 12.45 17.53
C TYR A 116 -3.02 13.19 18.86
N SER A 117 -3.73 14.31 18.98
CA SER A 117 -3.93 14.98 20.28
C SER A 117 -4.81 14.13 21.19
N VAL A 118 -4.64 14.26 22.51
CA VAL A 118 -5.52 13.63 23.50
C VAL A 118 -6.98 13.97 23.21
N ARG A 119 -7.28 15.23 22.90
CA ARG A 119 -8.62 15.72 22.56
C ARG A 119 -9.21 15.00 21.34
N ARG A 120 -8.38 14.82 20.29
CA ARG A 120 -8.77 14.08 19.08
C ARG A 120 -9.03 12.61 19.37
N LEU A 121 -8.21 11.94 20.19
CA LEU A 121 -8.43 10.54 20.55
C LEU A 121 -9.73 10.33 21.33
N LYS A 122 -10.04 11.23 22.28
CA LYS A 122 -11.22 11.10 23.14
C LYS A 122 -12.54 11.35 22.41
N ASN A 123 -12.63 12.42 21.62
CA ASN A 123 -13.91 12.83 21.00
C ASN A 123 -13.71 13.32 19.56
N GLY A 124 -12.74 14.20 19.38
CA GLY A 124 -12.50 14.93 18.15
C GLY A 124 -11.83 16.26 18.45
N ASP A 125 -11.24 16.89 17.45
CA ASP A 125 -10.49 18.12 17.63
C ASP A 125 -10.49 18.96 16.36
N TYR A 126 -10.37 20.27 16.52
CA TYR A 126 -10.05 21.15 15.41
C TYR A 126 -8.55 21.04 15.14
N VAL A 127 -8.18 20.56 13.94
CA VAL A 127 -6.76 20.51 13.53
C VAL A 127 -6.26 21.84 12.98
N LYS A 128 -7.19 22.78 12.76
CA LYS A 128 -6.95 24.17 12.40
C LYS A 128 -8.14 24.99 12.90
N GLY A 129 -7.88 26.20 13.39
CA GLY A 129 -8.94 27.02 13.93
C GLY A 129 -8.52 28.45 14.22
N ILE A 130 -9.38 29.12 14.97
CA ILE A 130 -9.22 30.49 15.44
C ILE A 130 -9.06 30.44 16.97
N ASN A 131 -8.24 31.33 17.52
CA ASN A 131 -7.99 31.49 18.95
C ASN A 131 -7.50 30.20 19.63
N TRP A 132 -6.17 30.05 19.67
CA TRP A 132 -5.51 28.99 20.41
C TRP A 132 -5.68 29.22 21.92
N VAL A 133 -6.31 28.27 22.59
CA VAL A 133 -6.33 28.18 24.04
C VAL A 133 -5.05 27.48 24.46
N LYS A 134 -4.20 28.18 25.21
CA LYS A 134 -2.92 27.65 25.69
C LYS A 134 -3.14 26.44 26.61
N GLY A 135 -2.31 25.42 26.46
CA GLY A 135 -2.30 24.27 27.36
C GLY A 135 -1.87 24.63 28.78
N ASN A 136 -2.20 23.77 29.73
CA ASN A 136 -1.84 23.93 31.14
C ASN A 136 -0.86 22.83 31.57
N LEU A 137 0.14 23.19 32.38
CA LEU A 137 1.10 22.25 32.96
C LEU A 137 0.60 21.63 34.27
N ASN A 138 -0.36 22.26 34.95
CA ASN A 138 -0.94 21.74 36.18
C ASN A 138 -2.43 22.14 36.34
N PRO A 139 -3.39 21.21 36.17
CA PRO A 139 -3.20 19.84 35.67
C PRO A 139 -2.68 19.83 34.22
N THR A 140 -2.07 18.72 33.78
CA THR A 140 -1.52 18.61 32.43
C THR A 140 -2.63 18.49 31.38
N GLU A 141 -2.95 19.60 30.72
CA GLU A 141 -4.00 19.69 29.71
C GLU A 141 -3.45 20.28 28.42
N GLY A 142 -3.69 19.59 27.30
CA GLY A 142 -3.27 20.06 25.98
C GLY A 142 -4.09 21.28 25.53
N GLY A 143 -3.42 22.27 24.95
CA GLY A 143 -4.05 23.38 24.27
C GLY A 143 -4.86 22.94 23.04
N TYR A 144 -5.79 23.79 22.63
CA TYR A 144 -6.72 23.49 21.54
C TYR A 144 -7.26 24.76 20.89
N PHE A 145 -7.81 24.64 19.68
CA PHE A 145 -8.55 25.74 19.07
C PHE A 145 -9.96 25.82 19.64
N SER A 146 -10.37 27.00 20.13
CA SER A 146 -11.72 27.21 20.66
C SER A 146 -12.82 27.13 19.60
N SER A 147 -12.51 27.47 18.34
CA SER A 147 -13.42 27.34 17.21
C SER A 147 -12.67 27.09 15.89
N GLY A 148 -13.36 26.59 14.88
CA GLY A 148 -12.79 26.33 13.56
C GLY A 148 -13.87 26.02 12.52
N LYS A 149 -13.48 25.92 11.25
CA LYS A 149 -14.43 25.58 10.17
C LYS A 149 -14.89 24.12 10.32
N PRO A 150 -16.12 23.77 9.93
CA PRO A 150 -16.61 22.38 10.04
C PRO A 150 -15.70 21.33 9.39
N LYS A 151 -15.06 21.67 8.26
CA LYS A 151 -14.11 20.78 7.57
C LYS A 151 -12.82 20.47 8.36
N ASP A 152 -12.46 21.37 9.28
CA ASP A 152 -11.26 21.29 10.12
C ASP A 152 -11.54 20.54 11.44
N TRP A 153 -12.82 20.31 11.78
CA TRP A 153 -13.20 19.40 12.85
C TRP A 153 -12.97 17.95 12.42
N LYS A 154 -12.06 17.27 13.10
CA LYS A 154 -11.78 15.84 12.87
C LYS A 154 -12.30 15.04 14.05
N LYS A 155 -13.22 14.12 13.78
CA LYS A 155 -13.72 13.15 14.77
C LYS A 155 -12.56 12.26 15.26
N SER A 156 -12.76 11.64 16.42
CA SER A 156 -11.84 10.59 16.87
C SER A 156 -11.74 9.46 15.84
N PRO A 157 -10.52 9.08 15.44
CA PRO A 157 -10.31 7.99 14.48
C PRO A 157 -10.60 6.61 15.06
N PHE A 158 -10.55 6.45 16.39
CA PHE A 158 -10.67 5.15 17.05
C PHE A 158 -11.69 5.22 18.19
N SER A 159 -12.73 4.39 18.11
CA SER A 159 -13.76 4.29 19.16
C SER A 159 -13.18 3.87 20.51
N TYR A 160 -12.11 3.07 20.51
CA TYR A 160 -11.44 2.56 21.72
C TYR A 160 -11.12 3.67 22.74
N PHE A 161 -10.54 4.79 22.31
CA PHE A 161 -10.13 5.87 23.21
C PHE A 161 -11.29 6.73 23.72
N LYS A 162 -12.47 6.65 23.09
CA LYS A 162 -13.68 7.28 23.62
C LYS A 162 -14.12 6.59 24.92
N ASN A 163 -13.99 5.27 24.94
CA ASN A 163 -14.34 4.43 26.09
C ASN A 163 -13.18 4.29 27.09
N ASN A 164 -11.94 4.58 26.66
CA ASN A 164 -10.73 4.50 27.48
C ASN A 164 -9.99 5.84 27.54
N PRO A 165 -10.60 6.90 28.10
CA PRO A 165 -10.03 8.25 28.08
C PRO A 165 -8.73 8.39 28.87
N ARG A 166 -8.49 7.53 29.88
CA ARG A 166 -7.23 7.53 30.64
C ARG A 166 -6.05 7.06 29.79
N GLU A 167 -6.25 6.06 28.94
CA GLU A 167 -5.21 5.64 27.99
C GLU A 167 -4.92 6.73 26.97
N ALA A 168 -5.96 7.40 26.47
CA ALA A 168 -5.81 8.53 25.57
C ALA A 168 -4.93 9.65 26.17
N GLU A 169 -5.09 9.95 27.46
CA GLU A 169 -4.24 10.89 28.21
C GLU A 169 -2.78 10.46 28.25
N SER A 170 -2.51 9.16 28.42
CA SER A 170 -1.16 8.62 28.55
C SER A 170 -0.37 8.58 27.24
N VAL A 171 -1.05 8.43 26.09
CA VAL A 171 -0.39 8.22 24.79
C VAL A 171 -0.58 9.38 23.81
N GLY A 172 -1.63 10.20 23.96
CA GLY A 172 -1.94 11.28 23.04
C GLY A 172 -1.01 12.47 23.18
N ARG A 173 -0.88 13.27 22.12
CA ARG A 173 -0.13 14.53 22.16
C ARG A 173 -0.86 15.57 23.03
N LYS A 174 -0.11 16.30 23.85
CA LYS A 174 -0.55 17.51 24.57
C LYS A 174 0.30 18.69 24.12
N ASP A 175 -0.35 19.62 23.45
CA ASP A 175 0.27 20.84 22.92
C ASP A 175 0.23 21.97 23.96
N LEU A 176 1.16 22.92 23.93
CA LEU A 176 1.22 24.04 24.90
C LEU A 176 0.82 25.37 24.25
N ASN A 177 1.65 25.88 23.35
CA ASN A 177 1.58 27.22 22.76
C ASN A 177 0.95 27.24 21.37
N SER A 178 1.03 26.14 20.61
CA SER A 178 0.39 26.04 19.30
C SER A 178 0.12 24.60 18.88
N TYR A 179 -0.73 24.41 17.88
CA TYR A 179 -1.10 23.09 17.39
C TYR A 179 0.14 22.28 16.96
N ASN A 180 0.23 21.06 17.48
CA ASN A 180 1.32 20.12 17.20
C ASN A 180 2.72 20.60 17.63
N ASP A 181 2.81 21.53 18.58
CA ASP A 181 4.09 21.95 19.17
C ASP A 181 4.68 20.91 20.14
N LYS A 182 3.86 19.96 20.61
CA LYS A 182 4.25 18.90 21.53
C LYS A 182 4.87 19.44 22.83
N GLY A 183 4.47 20.64 23.24
CA GLY A 183 5.11 21.37 24.33
C GLY A 183 4.93 20.76 25.72
N ILE A 184 3.94 19.88 25.90
CA ILE A 184 3.70 19.17 27.17
C ILE A 184 4.00 17.68 27.02
N GLN A 185 3.42 17.03 25.99
CA GLN A 185 3.57 15.60 25.74
C GLN A 185 3.58 15.33 24.24
N LYS A 186 4.59 14.58 23.77
CA LYS A 186 4.62 14.05 22.41
C LYS A 186 3.63 12.88 22.30
N ALA A 187 2.97 12.71 21.16
CA ALA A 187 2.21 11.48 20.91
C ALA A 187 3.16 10.27 20.95
N ASN A 188 2.77 9.24 21.69
CA ASN A 188 3.40 7.94 21.62
C ASN A 188 2.74 7.13 20.50
N SER A 189 3.16 7.39 19.26
CA SER A 189 2.60 6.81 18.04
C SER A 189 2.60 5.27 18.07
N GLU A 190 3.69 4.68 18.55
CA GLU A 190 3.84 3.23 18.68
C GLU A 190 2.85 2.64 19.68
N ALA A 191 2.72 3.24 20.87
CA ALA A 191 1.73 2.81 21.84
C ALA A 191 0.30 2.95 21.31
N ILE A 192 -0.02 4.05 20.62
CA ILE A 192 -1.36 4.24 20.02
C ILE A 192 -1.64 3.11 19.02
N ALA A 193 -0.73 2.83 18.09
CA ALA A 193 -0.91 1.75 17.11
C ALA A 193 -1.03 0.38 17.79
N ASN A 194 -0.17 0.07 18.76
CA ASN A 194 -0.22 -1.17 19.53
C ASN A 194 -1.56 -1.34 20.26
N ILE A 195 -2.12 -0.27 20.81
CA ILE A 195 -3.42 -0.30 21.48
C ILE A 195 -4.55 -0.54 20.47
N VAL A 196 -4.64 0.25 19.39
CA VAL A 196 -5.82 0.21 18.49
C VAL A 196 -5.82 -0.98 17.53
N TYR A 197 -4.65 -1.53 17.24
CA TYR A 197 -4.51 -2.69 16.37
C TYR A 197 -4.36 -4.01 17.13
N ALA A 198 -4.29 -4.02 18.47
CA ALA A 198 -4.31 -5.26 19.23
C ALA A 198 -5.69 -5.95 19.17
N ASP A 199 -5.70 -7.26 18.95
CA ASP A 199 -6.95 -8.03 18.78
C ASP A 199 -7.83 -8.04 20.03
N LYS A 200 -7.23 -7.91 21.23
CA LYS A 200 -7.96 -7.79 22.50
C LYS A 200 -8.84 -6.53 22.57
N ASN A 201 -8.51 -5.51 21.79
CA ASN A 201 -9.17 -4.20 21.78
C ASN A 201 -10.11 -4.04 20.56
N ARG A 202 -10.32 -5.11 19.78
CA ARG A 202 -11.08 -5.11 18.54
C ARG A 202 -12.19 -6.15 18.58
N GLU A 203 -13.31 -5.82 17.96
CA GLU A 203 -14.42 -6.77 17.76
C GLU A 203 -13.93 -8.01 17.01
N PRO A 204 -14.47 -9.21 17.28
CA PRO A 204 -14.02 -10.47 16.68
C PRO A 204 -13.90 -10.42 15.15
N LYS A 205 -14.86 -9.78 14.46
CA LYS A 205 -14.87 -9.64 12.99
C LYS A 205 -13.77 -8.74 12.42
N TYR A 206 -13.16 -7.87 13.25
CA TYR A 206 -12.14 -6.92 12.84
C TYR A 206 -10.74 -7.26 13.34
N ARG A 207 -10.56 -8.44 13.95
CA ARG A 207 -9.26 -8.93 14.41
C ARG A 207 -8.29 -9.11 13.25
N LEU A 208 -7.02 -8.83 13.54
CA LEU A 208 -5.92 -8.73 12.59
C LEU A 208 -4.84 -9.80 12.82
N GLY A 209 -5.02 -10.65 13.84
CA GLY A 209 -4.03 -11.61 14.30
C GLY A 209 -2.95 -11.00 15.20
N ASN A 210 -3.15 -9.75 15.63
CA ASN A 210 -2.18 -9.01 16.43
C ASN A 210 -2.34 -9.39 17.90
N ILE A 211 -1.69 -10.50 18.28
CA ILE A 211 -1.77 -11.08 19.62
C ILE A 211 -0.47 -10.91 20.42
N GLN A 212 0.64 -10.59 19.75
CA GLN A 212 1.93 -10.36 20.40
C GLN A 212 2.13 -8.88 20.68
N GLU A 213 2.95 -8.59 21.70
CA GLU A 213 3.36 -7.22 21.99
C GLU A 213 4.10 -6.60 20.80
N GLY A 214 3.82 -5.34 20.50
CA GLY A 214 4.42 -4.62 19.36
C GLY A 214 3.79 -4.91 18.00
N ASP A 215 2.85 -5.86 17.91
CA ASP A 215 2.23 -6.24 16.62
C ASP A 215 1.51 -5.09 15.93
N GLY A 216 0.80 -4.28 16.70
CA GLY A 216 0.00 -3.20 16.14
C GLY A 216 0.86 -2.21 15.34
N TRP A 217 2.00 -1.80 15.90
CA TRP A 217 2.97 -0.93 15.24
C TRP A 217 3.74 -1.67 14.13
N LYS A 218 4.22 -2.88 14.41
CA LYS A 218 5.00 -3.68 13.44
C LYS A 218 4.22 -3.94 12.15
N PHE A 219 2.94 -4.31 12.27
CA PHE A 219 2.06 -4.67 11.16
C PHE A 219 1.02 -3.59 10.82
N MET A 220 1.32 -2.32 11.05
CA MET A 220 0.53 -1.21 10.49
C MET A 220 0.48 -1.27 8.96
N GLY A 221 -0.55 -0.66 8.37
CA GLY A 221 -0.74 -0.52 6.93
C GLY A 221 0.49 -0.05 6.18
N LYS A 222 0.94 -0.84 5.21
CA LYS A 222 2.05 -0.51 4.30
C LYS A 222 1.75 -0.93 2.86
N GLY A 223 2.42 -0.28 1.94
CA GLY A 223 2.34 -0.55 0.51
C GLY A 223 1.09 0.02 -0.17
N VAL A 224 0.93 -0.28 -1.46
CA VAL A 224 -0.09 0.35 -2.32
C VAL A 224 -1.53 -0.07 -2.02
N ILE A 225 -1.73 -1.21 -1.34
CA ILE A 225 -3.06 -1.63 -0.85
C ILE A 225 -3.19 -1.60 0.68
N GLN A 226 -2.19 -1.03 1.38
CA GLN A 226 -2.18 -0.90 2.84
C GLN A 226 -2.38 -2.22 3.60
N VAL A 227 -1.55 -3.23 3.33
CA VAL A 227 -1.57 -4.51 4.05
C VAL A 227 -1.37 -4.24 5.54
N THR A 228 -2.34 -4.67 6.37
CA THR A 228 -2.39 -4.36 7.81
C THR A 228 -2.69 -5.62 8.60
N GLY A 229 -1.98 -5.85 9.71
CA GLY A 229 -2.23 -6.95 10.64
C GLY A 229 -1.38 -8.19 10.42
N ARG A 230 -0.91 -8.81 11.51
CA ARG A 230 -0.02 -9.99 11.50
C ARG A 230 -0.57 -11.13 10.63
N SER A 231 -1.85 -11.46 10.74
CA SER A 231 -2.47 -12.52 9.93
C SER A 231 -2.35 -12.21 8.43
N ASN A 232 -2.62 -10.98 8.03
CA ASN A 232 -2.53 -10.58 6.62
C ASN A 232 -1.09 -10.62 6.12
N TYR A 233 -0.14 -10.08 6.87
CA TYR A 233 1.29 -10.16 6.54
C TYR A 233 1.77 -11.61 6.42
N THR A 234 1.34 -12.49 7.32
CA THR A 234 1.71 -13.91 7.30
C THR A 234 1.18 -14.61 6.05
N GLU A 235 -0.10 -14.42 5.72
CA GLU A 235 -0.71 -15.06 4.55
C GLU A 235 -0.16 -14.52 3.22
N VAL A 236 0.07 -13.21 3.12
CA VAL A 236 0.72 -12.60 1.97
C VAL A 236 2.14 -13.14 1.79
N ASN A 237 2.93 -13.25 2.86
CA ASN A 237 4.28 -13.79 2.81
C ASN A 237 4.30 -15.25 2.30
N LYS A 238 3.34 -16.08 2.73
CA LYS A 238 3.17 -17.45 2.21
C LYS A 238 2.95 -17.47 0.70
N ARG A 239 2.11 -16.58 0.16
CA ARG A 239 1.83 -16.49 -1.29
C ARG A 239 3.06 -16.00 -2.07
N LEU A 240 3.79 -15.03 -1.51
CA LEU A 240 5.04 -14.55 -2.08
C LEU A 240 6.05 -15.70 -2.23
N ILE A 241 6.31 -16.45 -1.15
CA ILE A 241 7.22 -17.60 -1.15
C ILE A 241 6.77 -18.66 -2.17
N LYS A 242 5.47 -19.01 -2.18
CA LYS A 242 4.89 -19.97 -3.13
C LYS A 242 5.07 -19.57 -4.60
N LYS A 243 5.18 -18.27 -4.89
CA LYS A 243 5.42 -17.73 -6.25
C LYS A 243 6.89 -17.37 -6.52
N GLY A 244 7.80 -17.75 -5.62
CA GLY A 244 9.24 -17.59 -5.77
C GLY A 244 9.80 -16.23 -5.32
N TYR A 245 9.08 -15.47 -4.50
CA TYR A 245 9.54 -14.20 -3.94
C TYR A 245 9.99 -14.38 -2.48
N ASN A 246 11.21 -13.93 -2.17
CA ASN A 246 11.82 -14.06 -0.84
C ASN A 246 12.00 -12.71 -0.15
N PHE A 247 10.90 -11.97 0.06
CA PHE A 247 10.96 -10.65 0.70
C PHE A 247 10.98 -10.73 2.24
N ASP A 248 10.39 -11.77 2.84
CA ASP A 248 10.16 -11.88 4.29
C ASP A 248 9.55 -10.61 4.90
N ILE A 249 8.29 -10.35 4.54
CA ILE A 249 7.53 -9.20 5.02
C ILE A 249 7.07 -9.36 6.48
N VAL A 250 7.21 -10.54 7.09
CA VAL A 250 6.81 -10.81 8.48
C VAL A 250 7.90 -10.33 9.44
N ASN A 251 9.15 -10.65 9.14
CA ASN A 251 10.28 -10.21 9.96
C ASN A 251 10.71 -8.79 9.58
N ASN A 252 10.58 -8.41 8.31
CA ASN A 252 11.01 -7.10 7.79
C ASN A 252 9.85 -6.31 7.15
N PRO A 253 8.76 -5.97 7.86
CA PRO A 253 7.56 -5.38 7.26
C PRO A 253 7.80 -4.04 6.55
N ASN A 254 8.85 -3.30 6.90
CA ASN A 254 9.21 -2.02 6.28
C ASN A 254 9.66 -2.15 4.82
N ILE A 255 9.97 -3.35 4.33
CA ILE A 255 10.26 -3.53 2.89
C ILE A 255 9.05 -3.21 2.02
N LEU A 256 7.83 -3.27 2.56
CA LEU A 256 6.62 -2.82 1.85
C LEU A 256 6.55 -1.30 1.61
N LEU A 257 7.51 -0.53 2.14
CA LEU A 257 7.70 0.89 1.81
C LEU A 257 8.51 1.08 0.52
N ARG A 258 9.02 0.00 -0.07
CA ARG A 258 9.69 0.01 -1.38
C ARG A 258 8.69 -0.36 -2.48
N HIS A 259 8.79 0.31 -3.63
CA HIS A 259 7.81 0.17 -4.72
C HIS A 259 7.63 -1.28 -5.20
N LYS A 260 8.72 -1.99 -5.47
CA LYS A 260 8.66 -3.35 -6.02
C LYS A 260 7.95 -4.31 -5.07
N GLU A 261 8.44 -4.39 -3.83
CA GLU A 261 7.90 -5.26 -2.79
C GLU A 261 6.45 -4.89 -2.45
N SER A 262 6.12 -3.60 -2.42
CA SER A 262 4.77 -3.09 -2.21
C SER A 262 3.78 -3.58 -3.27
N VAL A 263 4.11 -3.42 -4.55
CA VAL A 263 3.24 -3.79 -5.68
C VAL A 263 3.05 -5.30 -5.74
N ILE A 264 4.14 -6.06 -5.64
CA ILE A 264 4.10 -7.54 -5.69
C ILE A 264 3.34 -8.11 -4.49
N SER A 265 3.55 -7.57 -3.28
CA SER A 265 2.80 -8.00 -2.09
C SER A 265 1.32 -7.67 -2.17
N SER A 266 0.96 -6.57 -2.86
CA SER A 266 -0.45 -6.22 -3.09
C SER A 266 -1.11 -7.19 -4.07
N MET A 267 -0.40 -7.67 -5.09
CA MET A 267 -0.89 -8.72 -5.98
C MET A 267 -1.00 -10.08 -5.27
N ALA A 268 -0.06 -10.40 -4.36
CA ALA A 268 -0.15 -11.57 -3.51
C ALA A 268 -1.35 -11.52 -2.55
N PHE A 269 -1.65 -10.35 -1.97
CA PHE A 269 -2.88 -10.13 -1.20
C PHE A 269 -4.13 -10.33 -2.08
N TRP A 270 -4.13 -9.76 -3.28
CA TRP A 270 -5.24 -9.89 -4.23
C TRP A 270 -5.54 -11.36 -4.56
N TYR A 271 -4.48 -12.11 -4.84
CA TYR A 271 -4.53 -13.55 -5.11
C TYR A 271 -5.03 -14.36 -3.91
N TRP A 272 -4.52 -14.07 -2.71
CA TRP A 272 -4.97 -14.75 -1.49
C TRP A 272 -6.47 -14.56 -1.22
N LYS A 273 -7.00 -13.38 -1.53
CA LYS A 273 -8.42 -13.04 -1.34
C LYS A 273 -9.32 -13.43 -2.52
N ASP A 274 -8.76 -14.14 -3.51
CA ASP A 274 -9.44 -14.56 -4.74
C ASP A 274 -10.10 -13.40 -5.51
N LEU A 275 -9.58 -12.18 -5.37
CA LEU A 275 -10.19 -10.99 -5.97
C LEU A 275 -10.05 -10.96 -7.50
N GLN A 276 -9.06 -11.67 -8.05
CA GLN A 276 -8.91 -11.91 -9.47
C GLN A 276 -10.05 -12.76 -10.04
N LEU A 277 -10.56 -13.71 -9.26
CA LEU A 277 -11.68 -14.57 -9.66
C LEU A 277 -13.03 -13.86 -9.48
N LYS A 278 -13.10 -12.91 -8.54
CA LYS A 278 -14.28 -12.07 -8.30
C LYS A 278 -14.39 -10.87 -9.23
N SER A 279 -13.40 -10.62 -10.10
CA SER A 279 -13.42 -9.47 -11.01
C SER A 279 -14.56 -9.63 -12.03
N GLY A 280 -15.57 -8.77 -11.96
CA GLY A 280 -16.75 -8.77 -12.82
C GLY A 280 -17.14 -7.37 -13.29
N GLY A 281 -18.41 -7.11 -13.56
CA GLY A 281 -18.88 -5.77 -13.92
C GLY A 281 -18.74 -4.76 -12.77
N LYS A 282 -19.19 -3.53 -13.02
CA LYS A 282 -19.10 -2.40 -12.08
C LYS A 282 -19.83 -2.69 -10.76
N GLU A 283 -20.90 -3.46 -10.81
CA GLU A 283 -21.69 -3.91 -9.65
C GLU A 283 -20.88 -4.69 -8.61
N ILE A 284 -19.75 -5.30 -9.01
CA ILE A 284 -18.90 -6.09 -8.12
C ILE A 284 -17.90 -5.22 -7.34
N VAL A 285 -17.69 -3.96 -7.72
CA VAL A 285 -16.70 -3.06 -7.10
C VAL A 285 -16.93 -2.92 -5.59
N ASP A 286 -18.19 -2.79 -5.16
CA ASP A 286 -18.51 -2.66 -3.74
C ASP A 286 -18.24 -3.95 -2.96
N SER A 287 -18.47 -5.11 -3.57
CA SER A 287 -18.16 -6.42 -2.99
C SER A 287 -16.66 -6.63 -2.82
N ILE A 288 -15.86 -6.22 -3.81
CA ILE A 288 -14.39 -6.22 -3.71
C ILE A 288 -13.93 -5.23 -2.64
N THR A 289 -14.52 -4.03 -2.60
CA THR A 289 -14.20 -3.00 -1.60
C THR A 289 -14.45 -3.51 -0.18
N LYS A 290 -15.53 -4.26 0.06
CA LYS A 290 -15.80 -4.88 1.37
C LYS A 290 -14.68 -5.81 1.83
N ILE A 291 -14.08 -6.56 0.91
CA ILE A 291 -12.97 -7.48 1.23
C ILE A 291 -11.66 -6.72 1.48
N VAL A 292 -11.41 -5.66 0.70
CA VAL A 292 -10.20 -4.83 0.84
C VAL A 292 -10.26 -3.97 2.10
N ASN A 293 -11.36 -3.24 2.31
CA ASN A 293 -11.55 -2.34 3.43
C ASN A 293 -13.04 -2.03 3.68
N GLU A 294 -13.75 -2.92 4.38
CA GLU A 294 -15.19 -2.81 4.64
C GLU A 294 -15.62 -1.46 5.26
N ALA A 295 -14.86 -0.99 6.26
CA ALA A 295 -15.20 0.19 7.05
C ALA A 295 -14.83 1.53 6.38
N THR A 296 -14.41 1.50 5.11
CA THR A 296 -14.00 2.70 4.39
C THR A 296 -15.17 3.60 4.03
N SER A 297 -14.93 4.92 3.98
CA SER A 297 -15.88 5.88 3.41
C SER A 297 -15.68 6.11 1.91
N THR A 298 -14.74 5.40 1.27
CA THR A 298 -14.29 5.66 -0.12
C THR A 298 -14.96 4.79 -1.18
N TYR A 299 -16.11 4.18 -0.89
CA TYR A 299 -16.85 3.35 -1.84
C TYR A 299 -17.16 4.07 -3.16
N GLU A 300 -17.66 5.32 -3.09
CA GLU A 300 -17.94 6.12 -4.28
C GLU A 300 -16.68 6.41 -5.09
N LEU A 301 -15.60 6.78 -4.41
CA LEU A 301 -14.30 7.00 -5.05
C LEU A 301 -13.81 5.75 -5.78
N ARG A 302 -13.97 4.55 -5.19
CA ARG A 302 -13.54 3.28 -5.82
C ARG A 302 -14.37 2.94 -7.05
N ARG A 303 -15.67 3.22 -7.06
CA ARG A 303 -16.52 3.08 -8.25
C ARG A 303 -16.07 4.02 -9.37
N SER A 304 -15.81 5.29 -9.05
CA SER A 304 -15.30 6.25 -10.04
C SER A 304 -13.90 5.87 -10.55
N ASN A 305 -13.04 5.35 -9.68
CA ASN A 305 -11.73 4.85 -10.07
C ASN A 305 -11.84 3.59 -10.95
N PHE A 306 -12.84 2.74 -10.72
CA PHE A 306 -13.13 1.62 -11.61
C PHE A 306 -13.49 2.10 -13.01
N ASP A 307 -14.40 3.07 -13.15
CA ASP A 307 -14.73 3.64 -14.47
C ASP A 307 -13.47 4.19 -15.16
N LYS A 308 -12.64 4.94 -14.43
CA LYS A 308 -11.38 5.50 -14.94
C LYS A 308 -10.44 4.42 -15.46
N THR A 309 -10.23 3.37 -14.66
CA THR A 309 -9.30 2.27 -15.01
C THR A 309 -9.87 1.37 -16.09
N TYR A 310 -11.19 1.13 -16.11
CA TYR A 310 -11.90 0.41 -17.16
C TYR A 310 -11.68 1.09 -18.53
N SER A 311 -11.85 2.41 -18.60
CA SER A 311 -11.55 3.18 -19.81
C SER A 311 -10.05 3.19 -20.14
N ALA A 312 -9.17 3.33 -19.15
CA ALA A 312 -7.72 3.36 -19.37
C ALA A 312 -7.19 2.06 -19.99
N PHE A 313 -7.69 0.91 -19.53
CA PHE A 313 -7.33 -0.42 -20.02
C PHE A 313 -8.15 -0.89 -21.23
N GLN A 314 -9.10 -0.07 -21.70
CA GLN A 314 -9.97 -0.36 -22.84
C GLN A 314 -10.61 -1.75 -22.72
N VAL A 315 -11.24 -1.98 -21.56
CA VAL A 315 -11.85 -3.27 -21.20
C VAL A 315 -13.01 -3.62 -22.15
N ASP A 316 -13.75 -2.63 -22.63
CA ASP A 316 -14.78 -2.75 -23.66
C ASP A 316 -14.25 -3.29 -25.00
N LYS A 317 -13.00 -2.95 -25.34
CA LYS A 317 -12.30 -3.45 -26.53
C LYS A 317 -11.52 -4.74 -26.27
N CYS A 318 -11.57 -5.24 -25.04
CA CYS A 318 -10.97 -6.51 -24.67
C CYS A 318 -11.94 -7.62 -25.06
N ASP A 319 -11.89 -8.02 -26.32
CA ASP A 319 -12.72 -9.09 -26.86
C ASP A 319 -12.46 -10.40 -26.08
N PRO A 320 -13.50 -11.13 -25.63
CA PRO A 320 -13.40 -12.58 -25.53
C PRO A 320 -13.79 -13.15 -26.89
N ILE A 321 -12.83 -13.59 -27.71
CA ILE A 321 -13.20 -14.43 -28.86
C ILE A 321 -13.71 -15.76 -28.29
N LYS A 322 -15.05 -15.88 -28.34
CA LYS A 322 -15.95 -16.99 -28.08
C LYS A 322 -16.20 -17.40 -26.62
N ASN A 323 -17.49 -17.31 -26.29
CA ASN A 323 -18.18 -18.23 -25.40
C ASN A 323 -18.01 -19.65 -25.96
N GLU A 324 -16.89 -20.30 -25.69
CA GLU A 324 -16.99 -21.74 -25.41
C GLU A 324 -17.33 -21.81 -23.94
N GLU A 325 -18.45 -22.47 -23.63
CA GLU A 325 -18.69 -22.97 -22.29
C GLU A 325 -17.39 -23.65 -21.87
N SER A 326 -16.63 -23.02 -20.98
CA SER A 326 -15.50 -23.69 -20.38
C SER A 326 -16.12 -24.83 -19.58
N GLU A 327 -16.13 -26.02 -20.17
CA GLU A 327 -16.21 -27.23 -19.37
C GLU A 327 -15.19 -27.06 -18.26
N SER A 328 -15.68 -27.05 -17.03
CA SER A 328 -14.82 -27.02 -15.87
C SER A 328 -13.99 -28.29 -15.97
N ASN A 329 -12.77 -28.20 -16.50
CA ASN A 329 -11.76 -29.19 -16.29
C ASN A 329 -11.55 -29.17 -14.78
N GLY A 330 -12.23 -30.10 -14.10
CA GLY A 330 -12.35 -30.22 -12.65
C GLY A 330 -11.03 -30.57 -11.99
N GLU A 331 -9.97 -29.80 -12.28
CA GLU A 331 -8.80 -29.69 -11.44
C GLU A 331 -9.26 -29.13 -10.09
N TRP A 332 -9.61 -30.07 -9.22
CA TRP A 332 -9.69 -29.88 -7.79
C TRP A 332 -8.40 -29.20 -7.30
N ARG A 333 -8.48 -27.89 -7.05
CA ARG A 333 -7.44 -27.18 -6.31
C ARG A 333 -7.72 -27.36 -4.82
N MET A 334 -6.78 -27.97 -4.11
CA MET A 334 -6.86 -28.33 -2.70
C MET A 334 -7.54 -27.23 -1.84
N PRO A 335 -8.60 -27.55 -1.09
CA PRO A 335 -9.40 -26.58 -0.32
C PRO A 335 -8.70 -26.31 1.02
N ILE A 336 -7.52 -25.70 1.02
CA ILE A 336 -6.80 -25.40 2.28
C ILE A 336 -6.34 -23.94 2.39
N ASP A 337 -6.39 -23.15 1.31
CA ASP A 337 -5.90 -21.77 1.35
C ASP A 337 -6.95 -20.72 1.83
N ASN A 338 -8.24 -21.11 1.96
CA ASN A 338 -9.32 -20.30 2.57
C ASN A 338 -10.55 -21.18 2.95
N PRO A 339 -10.72 -21.63 4.21
CA PRO A 339 -11.78 -22.58 4.61
C PRO A 339 -13.22 -22.03 4.53
N MET A 340 -13.41 -20.76 4.16
CA MET A 340 -14.73 -20.12 4.07
C MET A 340 -15.51 -20.42 2.78
N LEU A 341 -14.89 -21.08 1.78
CA LEU A 341 -15.57 -21.44 0.52
C LEU A 341 -16.46 -22.68 0.64
N CYS A 342 -16.24 -23.54 1.64
CA CYS A 342 -17.03 -24.77 1.82
C CYS A 342 -18.43 -24.54 2.39
N MET A 343 -18.82 -23.32 2.80
CA MET A 343 -20.17 -23.05 3.31
C MET A 343 -21.17 -22.54 2.26
N TYR A 344 -20.72 -22.15 1.06
CA TYR A 344 -21.61 -21.52 0.06
C TYR A 344 -21.95 -22.41 -1.15
N SER A 345 -21.59 -23.70 -1.15
CA SER A 345 -21.96 -24.65 -2.20
C SER A 345 -22.91 -25.77 -1.75
N GLN A 346 -23.45 -25.73 -0.53
CA GLN A 346 -24.51 -26.63 -0.09
C GLN A 346 -25.75 -25.86 0.33
N GLY A 347 -26.47 -25.36 -0.69
CA GLY A 347 -27.88 -25.00 -0.59
C GLY A 347 -28.67 -25.98 -1.45
N GLY A 348 -29.04 -27.11 -0.85
CA GLY A 348 -30.26 -27.82 -1.21
C GLY A 348 -31.46 -27.19 -0.53
#